data_AF-A0A6P0LWZ9-F1
#
_entry.id   AF-A0A6P0LWZ9-F1
#
_cell.length_a   1.000
_cell.length_b   1.000
_cell.length_c   1.000
_cell.angle_alpha   90.00
_cell.angle_beta   90.00
_cell.angle_gamma   90.00
#
_symmetry.space_group_name_H-M   'P 1'
#
loop_
_entity.id
_entity.type
_entity.pdbx_description
1 polymer ?
#
loop_
_entity_poly.entity_id
_entity_poly.type
_entity_poly.pdbx_seq_one_letter_code
_entity_poly.pdbx_strand_id
1 'polypeptide(L)' 'GKDLGEMILLPGLMLKHGDTRFLDDMTVAEVADQLKTPIIPVNGVEELIDGAVGN' A
#
# COMPACT_ATOMS: atom_id res chain seq x y z
N GLY A 1 -4.37 2.37 21.98
CA GLY A 1 -4.16 2.27 20.53
C GLY A 1 -5.29 1.48 19.95
N LYS A 2 -5.81 1.89 18.78
CA LYS A 2 -6.83 1.16 18.05
C LYS A 2 -6.13 0.02 17.30
N ASP A 3 -6.64 -1.20 17.40
CA ASP A 3 -6.10 -2.33 16.64
C ASP A 3 -6.52 -2.15 15.18
N LEU A 4 -5.53 -1.97 14.29
CA LEU A 4 -5.71 -1.79 12.85
C LEU A 4 -5.75 -3.14 12.11
N GLY A 5 -5.50 -4.24 12.81
CA GLY A 5 -5.39 -5.57 12.20
C GLY A 5 -4.11 -5.74 11.38
N GLU A 6 -4.01 -6.89 10.69
CA GLU A 6 -2.92 -7.16 9.75
C GLU A 6 -3.31 -6.60 8.37
N MET A 7 -2.72 -5.45 8.03
CA MET A 7 -2.88 -4.82 6.72
C MET A 7 -1.57 -4.20 6.27
N ILE A 8 -1.35 -4.19 4.95
CA ILE A 8 -0.16 -3.62 4.32
C ILE A 8 -0.52 -2.24 3.78
N LEU A 9 0.13 -1.21 4.31
CA LEU A 9 0.10 0.12 3.69
C LEU A 9 1.10 0.13 2.54
N LEU A 10 0.61 0.36 1.32
CA LEU A 10 1.43 0.33 0.11
C LEU A 10 1.57 1.75 -0.45
N PRO A 11 2.75 2.40 -0.33
CA PRO A 11 2.97 3.69 -0.94
C PRO A 11 2.79 3.62 -2.46
N GLY A 12 1.88 4.40 -3.02
CA GLY A 12 1.65 4.53 -4.45
C GLY A 12 2.80 5.20 -5.21
N LEU A 13 3.90 5.54 -4.52
CA LEU A 13 5.07 6.19 -5.12
C LEU A 13 6.00 5.15 -5.75
N MET A 14 5.67 4.80 -6.98
CA MET A 14 6.36 3.75 -7.74
C MET A 14 6.90 4.26 -9.07
N LEU A 15 7.33 5.51 -9.07
CA LEU A 15 7.92 6.15 -10.22
C LEU A 15 9.38 6.47 -9.90
N LYS A 16 10.34 5.81 -10.56
CA LYS A 16 11.52 6.58 -11.00
C LYS A 16 11.32 7.02 -12.44
N HIS A 17 11.69 8.27 -12.65
CA HIS A 17 11.89 8.85 -13.97
C HIS A 17 12.89 7.98 -14.75
N GLY A 18 12.48 7.50 -15.93
CA GLY A 18 13.37 6.92 -16.94
C GLY A 18 13.35 5.40 -17.09
N ASP A 19 13.13 4.63 -16.02
CA ASP A 19 12.74 3.20 -16.04
C ASP A 19 12.73 2.68 -14.59
N THR A 20 11.59 2.18 -14.06
CA THR A 20 11.49 1.33 -12.84
C THR A 20 10.03 0.96 -12.58
N ARG A 21 9.70 -0.33 -12.73
CA ARG A 21 8.37 -0.92 -12.49
C ARG A 21 8.03 -1.05 -11.00
N PHE A 22 6.75 -0.89 -10.66
CA PHE A 22 6.04 -1.62 -9.60
C PHE A 22 4.50 -1.55 -9.90
N LEU A 23 3.70 -2.56 -9.51
CA LEU A 23 2.24 -2.75 -9.78
C LEU A 23 1.72 -2.68 -11.24
N ASP A 24 2.56 -2.63 -12.27
CA ASP A 24 2.08 -2.65 -13.68
C ASP A 24 1.80 -4.08 -14.20
N ASP A 25 2.51 -5.10 -13.69
CA ASP A 25 2.32 -6.51 -14.09
C ASP A 25 1.27 -7.24 -13.20
N MET A 26 0.86 -6.62 -12.08
CA MET A 26 -0.04 -7.22 -11.08
C MET A 26 -0.83 -6.13 -10.35
N THR A 27 -2.13 -6.32 -10.19
CA THR A 27 -3.03 -5.43 -9.46
C THR A 27 -2.87 -5.57 -7.94
N VAL A 28 -3.23 -4.52 -7.20
CA VAL A 28 -3.27 -4.54 -5.72
C VAL A 28 -4.11 -5.70 -5.19
N ALA A 29 -5.21 -6.04 -5.87
CA ALA A 29 -6.08 -7.15 -5.50
C ALA A 29 -5.39 -8.52 -5.64
N GLU A 30 -4.62 -8.72 -6.71
CA GLU A 30 -3.87 -9.97 -6.92
C GLU A 30 -2.76 -10.14 -5.87
N VAL A 31 -2.08 -9.06 -5.51
CA VAL A 31 -1.06 -9.09 -4.45
C VAL A 31 -1.70 -9.34 -3.09
N ALA A 32 -2.85 -8.70 -2.80
CA ALA A 32 -3.59 -8.93 -1.56
C ALA A 32 -4.07 -10.38 -1.42
N ASP A 33 -4.54 -10.98 -2.51
CA ASP A 33 -4.95 -12.39 -2.50
C ASP A 33 -3.76 -13.34 -2.31
N GLN A 34 -2.60 -13.06 -2.92
CA GLN A 34 -1.41 -13.90 -2.76
C GLN A 34 -0.83 -13.82 -1.34
N LEU A 35 -0.85 -12.64 -0.73
CA LEU A 35 -0.37 -12.43 0.63
C LEU A 35 -1.40 -12.84 1.69
N LYS A 36 -2.66 -13.07 1.29
CA LYS A 36 -3.81 -13.28 2.21
C LYS A 36 -3.91 -12.16 3.24
N THR A 37 -3.57 -10.94 2.82
CA THR A 37 -3.52 -9.76 3.67
C THR A 37 -4.07 -8.56 2.90
N PRO A 38 -5.02 -7.79 3.47
CA PRO A 38 -5.51 -6.56 2.88
C PRO A 38 -4.38 -5.57 2.60
N ILE A 39 -4.40 -4.97 1.42
CA ILE A 39 -3.44 -3.94 1.00
C ILE A 39 -4.19 -2.63 0.80
N ILE A 40 -3.73 -1.56 1.44
CA ILE A 40 -4.27 -0.22 1.29
C ILE A 40 -3.23 0.67 0.61
N PRO A 41 -3.47 1.11 -0.64
CA PRO A 41 -2.61 2.07 -1.31
C PRO A 41 -2.64 3.43 -0.59
N VAL A 42 -1.48 4.05 -0.41
CA VAL A 42 -1.34 5.40 0.17
C VAL A 42 -0.56 6.31 -0.76
N ASN A 43 -1.11 7.48 -1.10
CA ASN A 43 -0.58 8.39 -2.13
C ASN A 43 0.34 9.48 -1.57
N GLY A 44 0.60 9.46 -0.26
CA GLY A 44 1.42 10.47 0.39
C GLY A 44 1.68 10.16 1.86
N VAL A 45 2.52 11.00 2.46
CA VAL A 45 2.91 10.86 3.87
C VAL A 45 1.72 11.05 4.82
N GLU A 46 0.78 11.93 4.49
CA GLU A 46 -0.45 12.12 5.27
C GLU A 46 -1.29 10.83 5.33
N GLU A 47 -1.60 10.22 4.19
CA GLU A 47 -2.38 8.97 4.14
C GLU A 47 -1.66 7.79 4.81
N LEU A 48 -0.32 7.74 4.72
CA LEU A 48 0.49 6.76 5.44
C LEU A 48 0.36 6.95 6.95
N ILE A 49 0.46 8.19 7.44
CA ILE A 49 0.33 8.50 8.86
C ILE A 49 -1.07 8.13 9.33
N ASP A 50 -2.12 8.60 8.65
CA ASP A 50 -3.51 8.32 9.03
C ASP A 50 -3.79 6.81 9.11
N GLY A 51 -3.32 6.04 8.13
CA GLY A 51 -3.43 4.58 8.12
C GLY A 51 -2.64 3.90 9.26
N ALA A 52 -1.51 4.46 9.68
CA ALA A 52 -0.65 3.89 10.72
C ALA A 52 -1.07 4.26 12.15
N VAL A 53 -1.65 5.45 12.36
CA VAL A 53 -2.16 5.89 13.68
C VAL A 53 -3.65 5.63 13.90
N GLY A 54 -4.41 5.30 12.85
CA GLY A 54 -5.80 4.89 12.95
C GLY A 54 -6.76 6.00 13.39
N ASN A 55 -6.51 7.23 12.91
CA ASN A 55 -7.39 8.38 13.11
C ASN A 55 -8.78 8.16 12.48
#